data_AF-A0A6N7H826-F1
#
_entry.id   AF-A0A6N7H826-F1
#
_cell.length_a   1.000
_cell.length_b   1.000
_cell.length_c   1.000
_cell.angle_alpha   90.00
_cell.angle_beta   90.00
_cell.angle_gamma   90.00
#
_symmetry.space_group_name_H-M   'P 1'
#
loop_
_entity.id
_entity.type
_entity.pdbx_description
1 polymer ?
#
loop_
_entity_poly.entity_id
_entity_poly.type
_entity_poly.pdbx_seq_one_letter_code
_entity_poly.pdbx_strand_id
1 'polypeptide(L)'
;MSWLDILLWGIAPYLMVVVLVGGTIWRYRYDKFGWTTRSSELYESRLLRIGSPLFHFGLLVVIIGHVIGLIIPKSLTDAVGLSQDAYHVQALAIAWCTLM
;
A
#
# COMPACT_ATOMS: atom_id res chain seq x y z
N MET A 1 -2.78 28.31 4.53
CA MET A 1 -2.80 27.20 3.56
C MET A 1 -2.58 27.80 2.19
N SER A 2 -1.54 27.37 1.50
CA SER A 2 -1.25 27.80 0.13
C SER A 2 -2.15 27.04 -0.85
N TRP A 3 -2.31 27.57 -2.07
CA TRP A 3 -3.05 26.88 -3.13
C TRP A 3 -2.44 25.50 -3.47
N LEU A 4 -1.12 25.35 -3.33
CA LEU A 4 -0.43 24.08 -3.52
C LEU A 4 -0.84 23.03 -2.47
N ASP A 5 -1.07 23.45 -1.22
CA ASP A 5 -1.49 22.54 -0.16
C ASP A 5 -2.87 21.94 -0.45
N ILE A 6 -3.79 22.78 -0.94
CA ILE A 6 -5.14 22.34 -1.31
C ILE A 6 -5.09 21.40 -2.51
N LEU A 7 -4.28 21.70 -3.52
CA LEU A 7 -4.12 20.83 -4.68
C LEU A 7 -3.55 19.45 -4.28
N LEU A 8 -2.47 19.42 -3.50
CA LEU A 8 -1.76 18.19 -3.15
C LEU A 8 -2.49 17.35 -2.10
N TRP A 9 -3.02 17.97 -1.04
CA TRP A 9 -3.61 17.23 0.08
C TRP A 9 -5.14 17.19 0.02
N GLY A 10 -5.76 18.15 -0.66
CA GLY A 10 -7.21 18.25 -0.77
C GLY A 10 -7.79 17.63 -2.05
N ILE A 11 -7.07 17.65 -3.18
CA ILE A 11 -7.63 17.25 -4.49
C ILE A 11 -6.94 16.00 -5.05
N ALA A 12 -5.60 15.98 -5.06
CA ALA A 12 -4.83 14.87 -5.62
C ALA A 12 -5.21 13.47 -5.08
N PRO A 13 -5.45 13.23 -3.77
CA PRO A 13 -5.80 11.89 -3.30
C PRO A 13 -7.13 11.39 -3.87
N TYR A 14 -8.12 12.28 -4.01
CA TYR A 14 -9.42 11.89 -4.56
C TYR A 14 -9.34 11.63 -6.06
N LEU A 15 -8.61 12.47 -6.81
CA LEU A 15 -8.37 12.23 -8.23
C LEU A 15 -7.62 10.91 -8.46
N MET A 16 -6.63 10.59 -7.63
CA MET A 16 -5.90 9.32 -7.71
C MET A 16 -6.84 8.12 -7.56
N VAL A 17 -7.75 8.15 -6.57
CA VAL A 17 -8.73 7.06 -6.36
C VAL A 17 -9.71 6.96 -7.53
N VAL A 18 -10.22 8.08 -8.04
CA VAL A 18 -11.15 8.10 -9.18
C VAL A 18 -10.50 7.52 -10.43
N VAL A 19 -9.26 7.91 -10.74
CA VAL A 19 -8.51 7.40 -11.89
C VAL A 19 -8.15 5.93 -11.69
N LEU A 20 -7.74 5.53 -10.49
CA LEU A 20 -7.42 4.14 -10.17
C LEU A 20 -8.64 3.24 -10.38
N VAL A 21 -9.77 3.55 -9.75
CA VAL A 21 -10.99 2.73 -9.82
C VAL A 21 -11.60 2.79 -11.22
N GLY A 22 -11.79 4.00 -11.77
CA GLY A 22 -12.37 4.20 -13.09
C GLY A 22 -11.52 3.58 -14.21
N GLY A 23 -10.21 3.78 -14.16
CA GLY A 23 -9.26 3.18 -15.09
C GLY A 23 -9.22 1.65 -15.00
N THR A 24 -9.29 1.10 -13.78
CA THR A 24 -9.36 -0.36 -13.55
C THR A 24 -10.64 -0.96 -14.14
N ILE A 25 -11.79 -0.33 -13.90
CA ILE A 25 -13.08 -0.77 -14.46
C ILE A 25 -13.07 -0.68 -15.99
N TRP A 26 -12.61 0.43 -16.53
CA TRP A 26 -12.49 0.63 -17.98
C TRP A 26 -11.62 -0.44 -18.61
N ARG A 27 -10.41 -0.64 -18.07
CA ARG A 27 -9.47 -1.66 -18.57
C ARG A 27 -10.07 -3.07 -18.49
N TYR A 28 -10.75 -3.40 -17.39
CA TYR A 28 -11.46 -4.67 -17.25
C TYR A 28 -12.57 -4.86 -18.29
N ARG A 29 -13.23 -3.79 -18.72
CA ARG A 29 -14.35 -3.87 -19.67
C ARG A 29 -13.86 -4.01 -21.12
N TYR A 30 -12.80 -3.31 -21.50
CA TYR A 30 -12.34 -3.20 -22.88
C TYR A 30 -11.14 -4.08 -23.23
N ASP A 31 -10.26 -4.41 -22.27
CA ASP A 31 -9.06 -5.22 -22.51
C ASP A 31 -8.92 -6.35 -21.48
N LYS A 32 -9.79 -7.36 -21.62
CA LYS A 32 -9.75 -8.57 -20.80
C LYS A 32 -8.57 -9.48 -21.13
N PHE A 33 -8.13 -9.49 -22.40
CA PHE A 33 -7.05 -10.38 -22.85
C PHE A 33 -5.66 -9.87 -22.44
N GLY A 34 -5.49 -8.56 -22.27
CA GLY A 34 -4.28 -7.93 -21.72
C GLY A 34 -4.17 -7.94 -20.19
N TRP A 35 -5.16 -8.50 -19.47
CA TRP A 35 -5.15 -8.62 -18.01
C TRP A 35 -4.34 -9.85 -17.57
N THR A 36 -3.03 -9.80 -17.76
CA THR A 36 -2.11 -10.85 -17.28
C THR A 36 -0.93 -10.20 -16.58
N THR A 37 -0.25 -10.96 -15.73
CA THR A 37 0.92 -10.50 -14.97
C THR A 37 2.17 -10.28 -15.81
N ARG A 38 2.11 -10.52 -17.14
CA ARG A 38 3.23 -10.45 -18.10
C ARG A 38 4.57 -10.90 -17.49
N SER A 39 4.64 -12.15 -17.03
CA SER A 39 5.86 -12.69 -16.42
C SER A 39 7.04 -12.67 -17.39
N SER A 40 8.13 -12.02 -16.99
CA SER A 40 9.42 -12.04 -17.68
C SER A 40 10.34 -13.17 -17.20
N GLU A 41 9.86 -14.04 -16.32
CA GLU A 41 10.64 -15.12 -15.70
C GLU A 41 11.24 -16.10 -16.75
N LEU A 42 10.59 -16.24 -17.91
CA LEU A 42 11.08 -17.06 -19.03
C LEU A 42 12.38 -16.53 -19.66
N TYR A 43 12.66 -15.23 -19.57
CA TYR A 43 13.87 -14.62 -20.16
C TYR A 43 15.02 -14.49 -19.16
N GLU A 44 14.73 -14.33 -17.85
CA GLU A 44 15.75 -14.05 -16.83
C GLU A 44 15.45 -14.77 -15.49
N SER A 45 15.28 -16.09 -15.54
CA SER A 45 14.85 -16.90 -14.39
C SER A 45 15.84 -16.92 -13.21
N ARG A 46 17.14 -16.74 -13.46
CA ARG A 46 18.17 -16.92 -12.42
C ARG A 46 18.16 -15.81 -11.37
N LEU A 47 17.96 -14.55 -11.79
CA LEU A 47 17.89 -13.41 -10.87
C LEU A 47 16.47 -13.25 -10.28
N LEU A 48 15.44 -13.41 -11.12
CA LEU A 48 14.04 -13.23 -10.72
C LEU A 48 13.56 -14.28 -9.72
N ARG A 49 14.16 -15.47 -9.69
CA ARG A 49 13.79 -16.53 -8.72
C ARG A 49 14.04 -16.14 -7.26
N ILE A 50 14.99 -15.24 -7.00
CA ILE A 50 15.27 -14.75 -5.64
C ILE A 50 14.70 -13.34 -5.46
N GLY A 51 14.88 -12.46 -6.46
CA GLY A 51 14.41 -11.08 -6.39
C GLY A 51 12.88 -10.96 -6.34
N SER A 52 12.15 -11.75 -7.13
CA SER A 52 10.69 -11.67 -7.18
C SER A 52 10.04 -12.07 -5.85
N PRO A 53 10.37 -13.21 -5.22
CA PRO A 53 9.82 -13.53 -3.90
C PRO A 53 10.20 -12.51 -2.83
N LEU A 54 11.46 -12.07 -2.74
CA LEU A 54 11.88 -11.08 -1.75
C LEU A 54 11.12 -9.76 -1.88
N PHE A 55 10.92 -9.28 -3.12
CA PHE A 55 10.13 -8.08 -3.38
C PHE A 55 8.66 -8.26 -2.99
N HIS A 56 8.03 -9.39 -3.34
CA HIS A 56 6.63 -9.62 -2.99
C HIS A 56 6.43 -9.78 -1.48
N PHE A 57 7.32 -10.48 -0.78
CA PHE A 57 7.26 -10.59 0.68
C PHE A 57 7.48 -9.23 1.35
N GLY A 58 8.47 -8.45 0.90
CA GLY A 58 8.69 -7.09 1.40
C GLY A 58 7.48 -6.18 1.18
N LEU A 59 6.92 -6.18 -0.03
CA LEU A 59 5.73 -5.40 -0.38
C LEU A 59 4.52 -5.80 0.48
N LEU A 60 4.29 -7.10 0.71
CA LEU A 60 3.20 -7.58 1.55
C LEU A 60 3.34 -7.08 2.99
N VAL A 61 4.54 -7.15 3.57
CA VAL A 61 4.81 -6.64 4.93
C VAL A 61 4.51 -5.15 5.02
N VAL A 62 4.95 -4.37 4.03
CA VAL A 62 4.70 -2.91 3.99
C VAL A 62 3.21 -2.61 3.84
N ILE A 63 2.50 -3.28 2.93
CA ILE A 63 1.05 -3.07 2.74
C ILE A 63 0.29 -3.41 4.03
N ILE A 64 0.58 -4.55 4.66
CA ILE A 64 -0.05 -4.95 5.92
C ILE A 64 0.25 -3.93 7.01
N GLY A 65 1.50 -3.47 7.13
CA GLY A 65 1.90 -2.41 8.06
C GLY A 65 1.13 -1.11 7.87
N HIS A 66 0.92 -0.68 6.62
CA HIS A 66 0.11 0.51 6.31
C HIS A 66 -1.36 0.32 6.67
N VAL A 67 -1.94 -0.85 6.35
CA VAL A 67 -3.35 -1.15 6.66
C VAL A 67 -3.57 -1.15 8.18
N ILE A 68 -2.70 -1.82 8.94
CA ILE A 68 -2.73 -1.83 10.40
C ILE A 68 -2.56 -0.40 10.95
N GLY A 69 -1.59 0.35 10.45
CA GLY A 69 -1.29 1.71 10.92
C GLY A 69 -2.39 2.74 10.61
N LEU A 70 -3.12 2.59 9.50
CA LEU A 70 -4.20 3.52 9.11
C LEU A 70 -5.58 3.08 9.62
N ILE A 71 -5.83 1.78 9.79
CA ILE A 71 -7.16 1.25 10.12
C ILE A 71 -7.34 1.03 11.63
N ILE A 72 -6.30 0.71 12.41
CA ILE A 72 -6.47 0.49 13.85
C ILE A 72 -6.73 1.84 14.55
N PRO A 73 -7.97 2.10 15.02
CA PRO A 73 -8.27 3.31 15.75
C PRO A 73 -7.85 3.14 17.22
N LYS A 74 -7.36 4.21 17.85
CA LYS A 74 -7.03 4.22 19.30
C LYS A 74 -8.15 3.67 20.19
N SER A 75 -9.41 3.83 19.77
CA SER A 75 -10.59 3.35 20.49
C SER A 75 -10.69 1.83 20.57
N LEU A 76 -10.11 1.08 19.62
CA LEU A 76 -10.09 -0.39 19.68
C LEU A 76 -8.95 -0.90 20.58
N THR A 77 -7.83 -0.18 20.62
CA THR A 77 -6.72 -0.46 21.55
C THR A 77 -7.12 -0.24 23.01
N ASP A 78 -7.92 0.80 23.28
CA ASP A 78 -8.46 1.08 24.63
C ASP A 78 -9.49 0.03 25.10
N ALA A 79 -10.29 -0.53 24.18
CA ALA A 79 -11.28 -1.56 24.51
C ALA A 79 -10.69 -2.97 24.74
N VAL A 80 -9.48 -3.24 24.21
CA VAL A 80 -8.78 -4.52 24.33
C VAL A 80 -7.73 -4.52 25.47
N GLY A 81 -7.51 -3.38 26.14
CA GLY A 81 -6.63 -3.29 27.31
C GLY A 81 -5.14 -3.35 27.00
N LEU A 82 -4.74 -3.03 25.77
CA LEU A 82 -3.34 -2.98 25.36
C LEU A 82 -2.72 -1.64 25.78
N SER A 83 -1.69 -1.70 26.63
CA SER A 83 -1.01 -0.54 27.19
C SER A 83 -0.44 0.39 26.11
N GLN A 84 -0.39 1.69 26.45
CA GLN A 84 0.09 2.80 25.62
C GLN A 84 1.46 2.53 24.95
N ASP A 85 2.31 1.70 25.58
CA ASP A 85 3.62 1.31 25.08
C ASP A 85 3.56 0.46 23.80
N ALA A 86 2.58 -0.44 23.67
CA ALA A 86 2.42 -1.25 22.46
C ALA A 86 2.01 -0.41 21.25
N TYR A 87 1.27 0.68 21.48
CA TYR A 87 0.90 1.65 20.45
C TYR A 87 2.10 2.49 20.00
N HIS A 88 2.94 2.94 20.94
CA HIS A 88 4.17 3.66 20.61
C HIS A 88 5.19 2.80 19.87
N VAL A 89 5.35 1.53 20.24
CA VAL A 89 6.24 0.59 19.54
C VAL A 89 5.72 0.25 18.14
N GLN A 90 4.40 0.05 17.97
CA GLN A 90 3.82 -0.08 16.63
C GLN A 90 4.00 1.18 15.79
N ALA A 91 3.72 2.37 16.34
CA ALA A 91 3.90 3.63 15.62
C ALA A 91 5.36 3.86 15.21
N LEU A 92 6.34 3.53 16.08
CA LEU A 92 7.77 3.62 15.77
C LEU A 92 8.20 2.58 14.72
N ALA A 93 7.76 1.34 14.85
CA ALA A 93 8.10 0.26 13.93
C ALA A 93 7.46 0.48 12.54
N ILE A 94 6.21 0.93 12.50
CA ILE A 94 5.49 1.24 11.26
C ILE A 94 6.09 2.48 10.61
N ALA A 95 6.36 3.57 11.36
CA ALA A 95 6.99 4.76 10.81
C ALA A 95 8.38 4.44 10.22
N TRP A 96 9.18 3.59 10.87
CA TRP A 96 10.47 3.15 10.33
C TRP A 96 10.35 2.24 9.10
N CYS A 97 9.35 1.36 9.07
CA CYS A 97 9.16 0.41 7.96
C CYS A 97 8.47 1.04 6.73
N THR A 98 7.82 2.20 6.90
CA THR A 98 7.16 2.95 5.81
C THR A 98 7.99 4.10 5.24
N LEU A 99 9.13 4.43 5.85
CA LEU A 99 10.09 5.47 5.39
C LEU A 99 11.33 4.92 4.64
N MET A 100 11.46 3.60 4.49
CA MET A 100 12.46 2.95 3.61
C MET A 100 11.85 2.62 2.25
#